data_AF-A0A2S9TMF2-F1
#
_entry.id   AF-A0A2S9TMF2-F1
#
_cell.length_a   1.000
_cell.length_b   1.000
_cell.length_c   1.000
_cell.angle_alpha   90.00
_cell.angle_beta   90.00
_cell.angle_gamma   90.00
#
_symmetry.space_group_name_H-M   'P 1'
#
loop_
_entity.id
_entity.type
_entity.pdbx_description
1 polymer ?
#
loop_
_entity_poly.entity_id
_entity_poly.type
_entity_poly.pdbx_seq_one_letter_code
_entity_poly.pdbx_strand_id
1 'polypeptide(L)'
;MNFIIYTNNISKQLKLDFEKYSKQYKNISLKIFKSSHDRFLIIDKKEIYHLGASLKDLGKKWFAFSKMSLNSLNLDDILHKLEV
;
A
#
# COMPACT_ATOMS: atom_id res chain seq x y z
N MET A 1 -12.20 -10.22 3.98
CA MET A 1 -10.93 -9.47 4.12
C MET A 1 -10.95 -8.34 3.10
N ASN A 2 -10.79 -7.09 3.53
CA ASN A 2 -10.93 -5.91 2.66
C ASN A 2 -9.57 -5.27 2.40
N PHE A 3 -9.37 -4.76 1.19
CA PHE A 3 -8.12 -4.16 0.74
C PHE A 3 -8.34 -2.75 0.20
N ILE A 4 -7.37 -1.87 0.44
CA ILE A 4 -7.33 -0.53 -0.12
C ILE A 4 -5.97 -0.32 -0.75
N ILE A 5 -5.93 0.05 -2.03
CA ILE A 5 -4.71 0.42 -2.74
C ILE A 5 -4.69 1.94 -2.87
N TYR A 6 -3.65 2.56 -2.32
CA TYR A 6 -3.33 3.96 -2.54
C TYR A 6 -2.21 4.06 -3.57
N THR A 7 -2.40 4.86 -4.62
CA THR A 7 -1.40 5.05 -5.68
C THR A 7 -1.38 6.49 -6.16
N ASN A 8 -0.21 6.98 -6.59
CA ASN A 8 -0.08 8.33 -7.14
C ASN A 8 -0.83 8.51 -8.47
N ASN A 9 -0.88 7.45 -9.28
CA ASN A 9 -1.59 7.44 -10.55
C ASN A 9 -2.23 6.08 -10.83
N ILE A 10 -3.36 6.09 -11.53
CA ILE A 10 -4.07 4.90 -12.00
C ILE A 10 -3.73 4.72 -13.48
N SER A 11 -2.78 3.83 -13.77
CA SER A 11 -2.46 3.48 -15.16
C SER A 11 -3.59 2.68 -15.80
N LYS A 12 -3.63 2.65 -17.14
CA LYS A 12 -4.59 1.81 -17.89
C LYS A 12 -4.51 0.33 -17.47
N GLN A 13 -3.28 -0.17 -17.30
CA GLN A 13 -3.05 -1.55 -16.86
C GLN A 13 -3.62 -1.80 -15.46
N LEU A 14 -3.29 -0.94 -14.49
CA LEU A 14 -3.78 -1.07 -13.12
C LEU A 14 -5.32 -1.02 -13.05
N LYS A 15 -5.94 -0.19 -13.88
CA LYS A 15 -7.41 -0.11 -13.95
C LYS A 15 -8.01 -1.44 -14.41
N LEU A 16 -7.49 -2.04 -15.48
CA LEU A 16 -7.96 -3.33 -15.98
C LEU A 16 -7.77 -4.45 -14.95
N ASP A 17 -6.62 -4.48 -14.29
CA ASP A 17 -6.31 -5.46 -13.25
C ASP A 17 -7.26 -5.31 -12.04
N PHE A 18 -7.53 -4.07 -11.62
CA PHE A 18 -8.49 -3.75 -10.57
C PHE A 18 -9.91 -4.19 -10.93
N GLU A 19 -10.38 -3.91 -12.15
CA GLU A 19 -11.72 -4.32 -12.62
C GLU A 19 -11.87 -5.83 -12.64
N LYS A 20 -10.85 -6.54 -13.16
CA LYS A 20 -10.82 -8.01 -13.21
C LYS A 20 -10.91 -8.63 -11.81
N TYR A 21 -10.08 -8.15 -10.87
CA TYR A 21 -10.09 -8.64 -9.49
C TYR A 21 -11.39 -8.28 -8.76
N SER A 22 -11.87 -7.04 -8.90
CA SER A 22 -13.09 -6.55 -8.24
C SER A 22 -14.33 -7.36 -8.65
N LYS A 23 -14.39 -7.80 -9.92
CA LYS A 23 -15.47 -8.66 -10.41
C LYS A 23 -15.53 -10.01 -9.69
N GLN A 24 -14.39 -10.54 -9.25
CA GLN A 24 -14.31 -11.85 -8.59
C GLN A 24 -14.55 -11.75 -7.07
N TYR A 25 -13.96 -10.75 -6.39
CA TYR A 25 -13.89 -10.77 -4.92
C TYR A 25 -14.62 -9.61 -4.22
N LYS A 26 -14.97 -8.52 -4.92
CA LYS A 26 -15.71 -7.35 -4.39
C LYS A 26 -15.20 -6.78 -3.07
N ASN A 27 -13.92 -6.95 -2.76
CA ASN A 27 -13.31 -6.64 -1.46
C ASN A 27 -12.10 -5.70 -1.58
N ILE A 28 -11.97 -4.99 -2.70
CA ILE A 28 -10.85 -4.08 -2.97
C ILE A 28 -11.35 -2.69 -3.34
N SER A 29 -10.62 -1.67 -2.93
CA SER A 29 -10.85 -0.28 -3.32
C SER A 29 -9.54 0.37 -3.78
N LEU A 30 -9.64 1.27 -4.74
CA LEU A 30 -8.51 1.94 -5.37
C LEU A 30 -8.67 3.46 -5.20
N LYS A 31 -7.67 4.10 -4.62
CA LYS A 31 -7.66 5.53 -4.30
C LYS A 31 -6.40 6.21 -4.83
N ILE A 32 -6.55 7.45 -5.30
CA ILE A 32 -5.42 8.29 -5.68
C ILE A 32 -4.84 8.92 -4.42
N PHE A 33 -3.52 8.83 -4.24
CA PHE A 33 -2.77 9.44 -3.15
C PHE A 33 -1.42 9.91 -3.66
N LYS A 34 -1.22 11.23 -3.72
CA LYS A 34 -0.03 11.84 -4.34
C LYS A 34 1.06 12.23 -3.34
N SER A 35 0.76 12.15 -2.04
CA SER A 35 1.59 12.70 -0.96
C SER A 35 2.65 11.73 -0.44
N SER A 36 2.93 10.62 -1.15
CA SER A 36 3.99 9.67 -0.79
C SER A 36 4.71 9.13 -2.02
N HIS A 37 6.03 9.06 -1.92
CA HIS A 37 6.90 8.36 -2.86
C HIS A 37 7.24 6.94 -2.39
N ASP A 38 7.22 6.71 -1.08
CA ASP A 38 7.55 5.43 -0.47
C ASP A 38 6.34 4.48 -0.45
N ARG A 39 6.65 3.19 -0.31
CA ARG A 39 5.67 2.10 -0.28
C ARG A 39 5.50 1.60 1.14
N PHE A 40 4.26 1.56 1.59
CA PHE A 40 3.88 1.04 2.89
C PHE A 40 2.85 -0.07 2.75
N LEU A 41 2.96 -1.09 3.58
CA LEU A 41 1.93 -2.09 3.80
C LEU A 41 1.43 -1.93 5.24
N ILE A 42 0.13 -1.67 5.39
CA ILE A 42 -0.52 -1.48 6.67
C ILE A 42 -1.48 -2.65 6.90
N ILE A 43 -1.29 -3.38 7.99
CA ILE A 43 -2.12 -4.55 8.35
C ILE A 43 -2.91 -4.21 9.62
N ASP A 44 -4.21 -4.43 9.56
CA ASP A 44 -5.17 -4.22 10.66
C ASP A 44 -5.10 -2.86 11.34
N LYS A 45 -4.59 -1.83 10.63
CA LYS A 45 -4.27 -0.52 11.19
C LYS A 45 -3.41 -0.62 12.47
N LYS A 46 -2.51 -1.60 12.56
CA LYS A 46 -1.66 -1.86 13.72
C LYS A 46 -0.20 -2.07 13.35
N GLU A 47 0.03 -2.70 12.21
CA GLU A 47 1.38 -3.02 11.75
C GLU A 47 1.68 -2.26 10.47
N ILE A 48 2.82 -1.58 10.44
CA ILE A 48 3.30 -0.88 9.25
C ILE A 48 4.63 -1.49 8.82
N TYR A 49 4.69 -1.88 7.56
CA TYR A 49 5.90 -2.34 6.90
C TYR A 49 6.29 -1.33 5.82
N HIS A 50 7.51 -0.83 5.90
CA HIS A 50 8.09 0.02 4.87
C HIS A 50 8.87 -0.82 3.86
N LEU A 51 8.55 -0.64 2.58
CA LEU A 51 9.13 -1.37 1.45
C LEU A 51 10.04 -0.43 0.64
N GLY A 52 11.32 -0.36 1.03
CA GLY A 52 12.32 0.52 0.42
C GLY A 52 12.66 0.19 -1.04
N ALA A 53 12.42 -1.04 -1.49
CA ALA A 53 12.64 -1.47 -2.88
C ALA A 53 11.35 -2.00 -3.54
N SER A 54 11.35 -2.11 -4.87
CA SER A 54 10.18 -2.60 -5.60
C SER A 54 9.98 -4.07 -5.31
N LEU A 55 8.72 -4.49 -5.09
CA LEU A 55 8.39 -5.90 -4.86
C LEU A 55 8.85 -6.82 -6.01
N LYS A 56 9.06 -6.29 -7.22
CA LYS A 56 9.63 -7.07 -8.35
C LYS A 56 11.06 -7.56 -8.08
N ASP A 57 11.76 -6.91 -7.16
CA ASP A 57 13.15 -7.21 -6.78
C ASP A 57 13.21 -8.26 -5.66
N LEU A 58 12.08 -8.52 -4.98
CA LEU A 58 11.94 -9.58 -3.98
C LEU A 58 12.24 -10.94 -4.63
N GLY A 59 13.26 -11.63 -4.10
CA GLY A 59 13.70 -12.94 -4.60
C GLY A 59 14.65 -12.91 -5.81
N LYS A 60 14.88 -11.74 -6.43
CA LYS A 60 15.90 -11.56 -7.48
C LYS A 60 17.19 -10.94 -6.95
N LYS A 61 17.08 -10.10 -5.93
CA LYS A 61 18.21 -9.44 -5.25
C LYS A 61 17.96 -9.44 -3.75
N TRP A 62 18.97 -9.04 -2.98
CA TRP A 62 18.75 -8.69 -1.57
C TRP A 62 17.66 -7.63 -1.47
N PHE A 63 16.61 -7.98 -0.72
CA PHE A 63 15.44 -7.17 -0.51
C PHE A 63 15.24 -7.06 0.99
N ALA A 64 15.32 -5.83 1.51
CA ALA A 64 15.06 -5.54 2.90
C ALA A 64 13.75 -4.76 3.03
N PHE A 65 13.01 -5.05 4.08
CA PHE A 65 11.86 -4.27 4.53
C PHE A 65 11.98 -4.03 6.03
N SER A 66 11.45 -2.92 6.52
CA SER A 66 11.46 -2.60 7.94
C SER A 66 10.05 -2.64 8.50
N LYS A 67 9.87 -3.31 9.64
CA LYS A 67 8.67 -3.17 10.47
C LYS A 67 8.84 -1.91 11.30
N MET A 68 7.95 -0.94 11.14
CA MET A 68 8.00 0.30 11.90
C MET A 68 7.42 0.04 13.29
N SER A 69 8.12 0.50 14.33
CA SER A 69 7.57 0.45 15.68
C SER A 69 6.49 1.52 15.83
N LEU A 70 5.39 1.17 16.50
CA LEU A 70 4.28 2.10 16.78
C LEU A 70 4.75 3.34 17.56
N ASN A 71 5.88 3.24 18.26
CA ASN A 71 6.42 4.31 19.09
C ASN A 71 7.30 5.31 18.31
N SER A 72 7.71 4.99 17.07
CA SER A 72 8.74 5.76 16.34
C SER A 72 8.20 6.60 15.19
N LEU A 73 6.93 6.44 14.82
CA LEU A 73 6.19 7.28 13.88
C LEU A 73 4.70 7.07 14.15
N ASN A 74 3.96 8.16 14.36
CA ASN A 74 2.53 8.11 14.65
C ASN A 74 1.82 7.41 13.49
N LEU A 75 1.44 6.15 13.70
CA LEU A 75 0.49 5.44 12.84
C LEU A 75 -0.73 6.32 12.57
N ASP A 76 -1.16 7.08 13.58
CA ASP A 76 -2.24 8.05 13.50
C ASP A 76 -1.98 9.14 12.46
N ASP A 77 -0.76 9.67 12.34
CA ASP A 77 -0.44 10.69 11.33
C ASP A 77 -0.51 10.12 9.91
N ILE A 78 -0.07 8.88 9.72
CA ILE A 78 -0.14 8.19 8.42
C ILE A 78 -1.60 7.89 8.08
N LEU A 79 -2.37 7.34 9.03
CA LEU A 79 -3.78 7.04 8.83
C LEU A 79 -4.59 8.30 8.56
N HIS A 80 -4.34 9.38 9.30
CA HIS A 80 -4.97 10.68 9.08
C HIS A 80 -4.69 11.20 7.66
N LYS A 81 -3.45 11.11 7.17
CA LYS A 81 -3.11 11.48 5.78
C LYS A 81 -3.81 10.62 4.72
N LEU A 82 -4.27 9.41 5.05
CA LEU A 82 -5.01 8.54 4.13
C LEU A 82 -6.53 8.81 4.16
N GLU A 83 -7.02 9.48 5.20
CA GLU A 83 -8.44 9.81 5.40
C GLU A 83 -8.79 11.24 4.95
N VAL A 84 -7.79 12.13 4.84
CA VAL A 84 -7.90 13.50 4.29
C VAL A 84 -7.61 13.51 2.78
#